data_AF-A0A9P5B6Y4-F1
#
_entry.id   AF-A0A9P5B6Y4-F1
#
_cell.length_a   1.000
_cell.length_b   1.000
_cell.length_c   1.000
_cell.angle_alpha   90.00
_cell.angle_beta   90.00
_cell.angle_gamma   90.00
#
_symmetry.space_group_name_H-M   'P 1'
#
loop_
_entity.id
_entity.type
_entity.pdbx_description
1 polymer ?
#
loop_
_entity_poly.entity_id
_entity_poly.type
_entity_poly.pdbx_seq_one_letter_code
_entity_poly.pdbx_strand_id
1 'polypeptide(L)'
;MGCGPSKSEAGPSHTNFEMHNLNPLSYTPETAENEVRNSVVATVHFLAHTVVQGGGNHWDIFLQTAPRKSIRLEIVPGAYPGRVGFLGRLDIIRHPYGITRHSNKTVSIPAQPGHTVGQFLDAIVRADNHRYEFTQSWRGCGGWVRDQFYLFVQCGLIPPGWEAEFEAAINVFWVKNESRGPWQLTYGTYLRTRNKGRKGKGKQKKNMRS
;
A
#
# COMPACT_ATOMS: atom_id res chain seq x y z
N MET A 1 -22.90 18.00 39.69
CA MET A 1 -23.35 18.07 38.29
C MET A 1 -22.25 18.73 37.47
N GLY A 2 -21.86 18.13 36.33
CA GLY A 2 -20.88 18.71 35.42
C GLY A 2 -20.05 17.64 34.70
N CYS A 3 -20.68 16.89 33.81
CA CYS A 3 -20.03 15.92 32.93
C CYS A 3 -19.07 16.63 31.95
N GLY A 4 -17.85 16.10 31.85
CA GLY A 4 -16.84 16.57 30.90
C GLY A 4 -17.22 16.30 29.43
N PRO A 5 -16.56 17.00 28.48
CA PRO A 5 -16.88 16.90 27.06
C PRO A 5 -16.48 15.53 26.51
N SER A 6 -17.45 14.90 25.84
CA SER A 6 -17.27 13.66 25.08
C SER A 6 -16.30 13.87 23.91
N LYS A 7 -15.28 13.01 23.80
CA LYS A 7 -14.46 12.88 22.59
C LYS A 7 -15.36 12.64 21.38
N SER A 8 -15.41 13.58 20.45
CA SER A 8 -15.99 13.37 19.13
C SER A 8 -15.07 12.44 18.34
N GLU A 9 -15.57 11.24 18.03
CA GLU A 9 -14.98 10.42 16.98
C GLU A 9 -15.10 11.20 15.67
N ALA A 10 -13.96 11.67 15.15
CA ALA A 10 -13.90 12.34 13.86
C ALA A 10 -14.45 11.38 12.79
N GLY A 11 -15.51 11.81 12.11
CA GLY A 11 -16.11 11.06 11.02
C GLY A 11 -15.11 10.80 9.88
N PRO A 12 -15.41 9.85 8.97
CA PRO A 12 -14.55 9.56 7.83
C PRO A 12 -14.30 10.83 7.00
N SER A 13 -13.07 10.98 6.50
CA SER A 13 -12.62 12.13 5.71
C SER A 13 -13.30 12.28 4.34
N HIS A 14 -14.20 11.36 3.98
CA HIS A 14 -14.83 11.24 2.68
C HIS A 14 -16.19 10.52 2.77
N THR A 15 -17.07 10.79 1.83
CA THR A 15 -18.39 10.14 1.72
C THR A 15 -18.32 8.82 0.94
N ASN A 16 -19.29 7.92 1.14
CA ASN A 16 -19.38 6.67 0.37
C ASN A 16 -19.53 6.92 -1.15
N PHE A 17 -20.13 8.04 -1.55
CA PHE A 17 -20.35 8.41 -2.95
C PHE A 17 -19.03 8.76 -3.67
N GLU A 18 -18.16 9.52 -3.00
CA GLU A 18 -16.85 9.90 -3.53
C GLU A 18 -15.93 8.68 -3.78
N MET A 19 -16.15 7.58 -3.05
CA MET A 19 -15.38 6.34 -3.21
C MET A 19 -15.77 5.50 -4.43
N HIS A 20 -16.98 5.64 -4.98
CA HIS A 20 -17.43 4.82 -6.11
C HIS A 20 -16.88 5.28 -7.47
N ASN A 21 -16.49 6.55 -7.58
CA ASN A 21 -15.99 7.15 -8.82
C ASN A 21 -14.47 7.38 -8.82
N LEU A 22 -13.78 7.02 -7.74
CA LEU A 22 -12.34 7.16 -7.64
C LEU A 22 -11.67 5.98 -8.35
N ASN A 23 -10.90 6.26 -9.41
CA ASN A 23 -9.87 5.35 -9.86
C ASN A 23 -8.57 5.69 -9.12
N PRO A 24 -8.20 4.96 -8.05
CA PRO A 24 -7.01 5.30 -7.27
C PRO A 24 -5.72 4.85 -7.98
N LEU A 25 -5.79 4.20 -9.14
CA LEU A 25 -4.64 3.84 -9.94
C LEU A 25 -4.25 5.01 -10.84
N SER A 26 -3.01 5.50 -10.70
CA SER A 26 -2.49 6.59 -11.51
C SER A 26 -1.25 6.14 -12.28
N TYR A 27 -1.35 6.08 -13.61
CA TYR A 27 -0.22 5.68 -14.47
C TYR A 27 0.62 6.90 -14.86
N THR A 28 1.94 6.78 -14.79
CA THR A 28 2.87 7.80 -15.27
C THR A 28 3.89 7.21 -16.25
N PRO A 29 3.88 7.62 -17.54
CA PRO A 29 2.89 8.52 -18.15
C PRO A 29 1.52 7.85 -18.29
N GLU A 30 0.44 8.63 -18.35
CA GLU A 30 -0.95 8.12 -18.39
C GLU A 30 -1.20 7.18 -19.59
N THR A 31 -0.55 7.44 -20.72
CA THR A 31 -0.67 6.65 -21.95
C THR A 31 0.03 5.29 -21.88
N ALA A 32 0.80 5.01 -20.83
CA ALA A 32 1.59 3.79 -20.73
C ALA A 32 0.83 2.59 -20.17
N GLU A 33 -0.43 2.71 -19.76
CA GLU A 33 -1.18 1.64 -19.07
C GLU A 33 -1.07 0.28 -19.79
N ASN A 34 -1.41 0.21 -21.08
CA ASN A 34 -1.37 -1.06 -21.83
C ASN A 34 0.05 -1.66 -21.90
N GLU A 35 1.07 -0.83 -22.13
CA GLU A 35 2.47 -1.28 -22.17
C GLU A 35 2.93 -1.78 -20.79
N VAL A 36 2.65 -1.00 -19.75
CA VAL A 36 2.97 -1.29 -18.36
C VAL A 36 2.37 -2.63 -17.97
N ARG A 37 1.06 -2.81 -18.15
CA ARG A 37 0.34 -4.00 -17.72
C ARG A 37 0.80 -5.28 -18.44
N ASN A 38 1.19 -5.19 -19.70
CA ASN A 38 1.64 -6.34 -20.49
C ASN A 38 3.11 -6.71 -20.26
N SER A 39 3.88 -5.90 -19.52
CA SER A 39 5.29 -6.18 -19.27
C SER A 39 5.46 -7.36 -18.30
N VAL A 40 6.26 -8.35 -18.68
CA VAL A 40 6.62 -9.50 -17.83
C VAL A 40 7.56 -9.04 -16.72
N VAL A 41 7.32 -9.46 -15.49
CA VAL A 41 8.15 -9.15 -14.32
C VAL A 41 9.18 -10.26 -14.14
N ALA A 42 10.45 -9.89 -14.06
CA ALA A 42 11.56 -10.80 -13.77
C ALA A 42 11.89 -10.84 -12.26
N THR A 43 11.89 -9.67 -11.63
CA THR A 43 12.26 -9.51 -10.22
C THR A 43 11.34 -8.49 -9.57
N VAL A 44 10.95 -8.75 -8.32
CA VAL A 44 10.25 -7.80 -7.47
C VAL A 44 11.24 -7.27 -6.43
N HIS A 45 11.40 -5.96 -6.36
CA HIS A 45 12.24 -5.33 -5.35
C HIS A 45 11.37 -4.56 -4.35
N PHE A 46 11.57 -4.84 -3.07
CA PHE A 46 10.99 -4.08 -1.96
C PHE A 46 12.06 -3.14 -1.43
N LEU A 47 11.84 -1.83 -1.50
CA LEU A 47 12.87 -0.82 -1.22
C LEU A 47 12.48 0.09 -0.08
N ALA A 48 13.42 0.32 0.83
CA ALA A 48 13.44 1.49 1.67
C ALA A 48 14.07 2.63 0.85
N HIS A 49 13.30 3.65 0.49
CA HIS A 49 13.72 4.71 -0.40
C HIS A 49 14.27 5.92 0.36
N THR A 50 13.42 6.76 0.93
CA THR A 50 13.81 7.98 1.65
C THR A 50 13.63 7.82 3.16
N VAL A 51 14.37 8.58 3.95
CA VAL A 51 14.08 8.74 5.38
C VAL A 51 12.98 9.78 5.51
N VAL A 52 11.86 9.41 6.14
CA VAL A 52 10.72 10.33 6.28
C VAL A 52 10.82 11.14 7.57
N GLN A 53 10.16 12.30 7.61
CA GLN A 53 10.17 13.18 8.77
C GLN A 53 9.61 12.45 10.01
N GLY A 54 10.37 12.46 11.10
CA GLY A 54 10.05 11.72 12.33
C GLY A 54 10.57 10.27 12.34
N GLY A 55 11.39 9.85 11.36
CA GLY A 55 12.10 8.58 11.36
C GLY A 55 11.44 7.47 10.54
N GLY A 56 12.18 6.39 10.31
CA GLY A 56 11.80 5.28 9.44
C GLY A 56 11.99 5.60 7.96
N ASN A 57 11.68 4.63 7.10
CA ASN A 57 11.80 4.78 5.66
C ASN A 57 10.44 4.85 4.97
N HIS A 58 10.37 5.59 3.86
CA HIS A 58 9.34 5.39 2.84
C HIS A 58 9.64 4.09 2.11
N TRP A 59 8.64 3.22 1.98
CA TRP A 59 8.79 1.95 1.28
C TRP A 59 7.96 1.94 -0.01
N ASP A 60 8.57 1.49 -1.09
CA ASP A 60 7.96 1.30 -2.40
C ASP A 60 8.34 -0.08 -2.99
N ILE A 61 7.64 -0.47 -4.06
CA ILE A 61 7.85 -1.75 -4.74
C ILE A 61 8.27 -1.45 -6.18
N PHE A 62 9.32 -2.09 -6.67
CA PHE A 62 9.73 -2.05 -8.07
C PHE A 62 9.52 -3.41 -8.71
N LEU A 63 8.73 -3.45 -9.77
CA LEU A 63 8.59 -4.59 -10.65
C LEU A 63 9.58 -4.43 -11.81
N GLN A 64 10.71 -5.13 -11.75
CA GLN A 64 11.71 -5.09 -12.81
C GLN A 64 11.23 -5.92 -14.00
N THR A 65 11.07 -5.27 -15.16
CA THR A 65 10.54 -5.90 -16.38
C THR A 65 11.61 -6.14 -17.44
N ALA A 66 12.76 -5.48 -17.30
CA ALA A 66 13.98 -5.72 -18.08
C ALA A 66 15.21 -5.22 -17.30
N PRO A 67 16.46 -5.52 -17.72
CA PRO A 67 17.66 -5.01 -17.05
C PRO A 67 17.68 -3.48 -16.84
N ARG A 68 17.04 -2.74 -17.75
CA ARG A 68 16.96 -1.27 -17.72
C ARG A 68 15.51 -0.75 -17.72
N LYS A 69 14.56 -1.54 -17.23
CA LYS A 69 13.15 -1.12 -17.13
C LYS A 69 12.51 -1.65 -15.87
N SER A 70 11.73 -0.81 -15.21
CA SER A 70 10.94 -1.18 -14.05
C SER A 70 9.68 -0.35 -13.96
N ILE A 71 8.67 -0.92 -13.30
CA ILE A 71 7.47 -0.23 -12.90
C ILE A 71 7.50 -0.08 -11.38
N ARG A 72 7.50 1.15 -10.89
CA ARG A 72 7.38 1.44 -9.46
C ARG A 72 5.92 1.50 -9.06
N LEU A 73 5.56 0.76 -8.03
CA LEU A 73 4.28 0.84 -7.33
C LEU A 73 4.49 1.62 -6.05
N GLU A 74 3.87 2.79 -5.96
CA GLU A 74 4.01 3.69 -4.83
C GLU A 74 2.61 4.06 -4.32
N ILE A 75 2.30 3.68 -3.09
CA ILE A 75 1.11 4.20 -2.43
C ILE A 75 1.47 5.57 -1.82
N VAL A 76 0.75 6.62 -2.23
CA VAL A 76 0.90 7.99 -1.72
C VAL A 76 -0.43 8.49 -1.17
N PRO A 77 -0.43 9.35 -0.15
CA PRO A 77 -1.67 9.95 0.33
C PRO A 77 -2.11 11.10 -0.60
N GLY A 78 -3.40 11.40 -0.64
CA GLY A 78 -3.95 12.48 -1.47
C GLY A 78 -4.53 11.98 -2.80
N ALA A 79 -5.44 11.01 -2.74
CA ALA A 79 -6.10 10.46 -3.92
C ALA A 79 -6.92 11.47 -4.75
N TYR A 80 -7.34 12.59 -4.15
CA TYR A 80 -8.03 13.66 -4.86
C TYR A 80 -7.05 14.78 -5.23
N PRO A 81 -6.84 15.07 -6.52
CA PRO A 81 -6.10 16.24 -6.95
C PRO A 81 -6.65 17.51 -6.28
N GLY A 82 -5.77 18.34 -5.75
CA GLY A 82 -6.14 19.60 -5.10
C GLY A 82 -6.75 19.47 -3.69
N ARG A 83 -6.80 18.26 -3.10
CA ARG A 83 -7.25 18.07 -1.71
C ARG A 83 -6.19 17.39 -0.87
N VAL A 84 -5.91 17.97 0.29
CA VAL A 84 -5.15 17.31 1.35
C VAL A 84 -6.04 16.23 1.94
N GLY A 85 -5.59 14.97 1.90
CA GLY A 85 -6.35 13.87 2.44
C GLY A 85 -5.49 12.63 2.65
N PHE A 86 -5.93 11.77 3.57
CA PHE A 86 -5.21 10.54 3.91
C PHE A 86 -5.58 9.37 3.01
N LEU A 87 -6.57 9.54 2.13
CA LEU A 87 -6.94 8.50 1.17
C LEU A 87 -5.78 8.26 0.20
N GLY A 88 -5.38 7.01 0.08
CA GLY A 88 -4.26 6.56 -0.73
C GLY A 88 -4.59 6.51 -2.22
N ARG A 89 -3.63 6.96 -3.01
CA ARG A 89 -3.50 6.78 -4.45
C ARG A 89 -2.37 5.79 -4.69
N LEU A 90 -2.56 4.85 -5.60
CA LEU A 90 -1.51 3.96 -6.06
C LEU A 90 -0.94 4.49 -7.37
N ASP A 91 0.25 5.06 -7.28
CA ASP A 91 0.99 5.55 -8.43
C ASP A 91 1.79 4.41 -9.06
N ILE A 92 1.67 4.28 -10.38
CA ILE A 92 2.23 3.23 -11.22
C ILE A 92 3.16 3.88 -12.23
N ILE A 93 4.44 3.92 -11.91
CA ILE A 93 5.39 4.83 -12.54
C ILE A 93 6.42 4.02 -13.34
N ARG A 94 6.49 4.28 -14.65
CA ARG A 94 7.48 3.65 -15.54
C ARG A 94 8.84 4.33 -15.39
N HIS A 95 9.89 3.54 -15.17
CA HIS A 95 11.27 4.03 -15.08
C HIS A 95 12.20 3.38 -16.13
N PRO A 96 13.19 4.14 -16.67
CA PRO A 96 14.17 3.66 -17.65
C PRO A 96 15.39 2.99 -17.00
N TYR A 97 15.20 2.35 -15.85
CA TYR A 97 16.19 1.57 -15.10
C TYR A 97 15.49 0.40 -14.41
N GLY A 98 16.22 -0.67 -14.06
CA GLY A 98 15.63 -1.83 -13.38
C GLY A 98 15.36 -1.60 -11.89
N ILE A 99 16.20 -0.79 -11.25
CA ILE A 99 16.08 -0.38 -9.85
C ILE A 99 16.78 0.96 -9.64
N THR A 100 16.28 1.79 -8.71
CA THR A 100 16.94 3.05 -8.34
C THR A 100 18.27 2.80 -7.62
N ARG A 101 19.23 3.72 -7.79
CA ARG A 101 20.49 3.74 -7.02
C ARG A 101 20.36 4.46 -5.67
N HIS A 102 19.22 5.07 -5.41
CA HIS A 102 18.97 5.89 -4.22
C HIS A 102 18.19 5.15 -3.14
N SER A 103 18.43 3.84 -2.95
CA SER A 103 17.80 3.07 -1.88
C SER A 103 18.65 3.06 -0.61
N ASN A 104 17.98 3.02 0.54
CA ASN A 104 18.59 2.77 1.84
C ASN A 104 18.63 1.28 2.19
N LYS A 105 17.73 0.47 1.64
CA LYS A 105 17.73 -1.00 1.73
C LYS A 105 16.92 -1.55 0.57
N THR A 106 17.32 -2.70 0.06
CA THR A 106 16.62 -3.43 -0.98
C THR A 106 16.51 -4.90 -0.58
N VAL A 107 15.33 -5.49 -0.76
CA VAL A 107 15.12 -6.94 -0.80
C VAL A 107 14.67 -7.28 -2.21
N SER A 108 15.41 -8.14 -2.91
CA SER A 108 15.14 -8.49 -4.32
C SER A 108 14.73 -9.95 -4.42
N ILE A 109 13.54 -10.21 -4.94
CA ILE A 109 12.93 -11.54 -4.98
C ILE A 109 12.61 -11.87 -6.44
N PRO A 110 13.04 -13.02 -6.98
CA PRO A 110 12.68 -13.40 -8.34
C PRO A 110 11.14 -13.56 -8.42
N ALA A 111 10.54 -12.99 -9.47
CA ALA A 111 9.13 -13.23 -9.75
C ALA A 111 8.95 -14.65 -10.28
N GLN A 112 7.76 -15.22 -10.08
CA GLN A 112 7.42 -16.48 -10.74
C GLN A 112 7.36 -16.26 -12.26
N PRO A 113 7.90 -17.19 -13.08
CA PRO A 113 8.05 -16.96 -14.52
C PRO A 113 6.74 -16.67 -15.25
N GLY A 114 6.79 -15.75 -16.22
CA GLY A 114 5.67 -15.44 -17.10
C GLY A 114 4.62 -14.50 -16.53
N HIS A 115 4.74 -14.07 -15.27
CA HIS A 115 3.80 -13.12 -14.70
C HIS A 115 3.99 -11.69 -15.19
N THR A 116 2.89 -11.01 -15.50
CA THR A 116 2.91 -9.61 -15.96
C THR A 116 2.62 -8.63 -14.84
N VAL A 117 3.05 -7.37 -15.00
CA VAL A 117 2.70 -6.27 -14.07
C VAL A 117 1.19 -6.17 -13.88
N GLY A 118 0.40 -6.40 -14.94
CA GLY A 118 -1.07 -6.42 -14.86
C GLY A 118 -1.57 -7.41 -13.82
N GLN A 119 -0.98 -8.61 -13.73
CA GLN A 119 -1.38 -9.61 -12.74
C GLN A 119 -1.06 -9.20 -11.29
N PHE A 120 0.06 -8.51 -11.07
CA PHE A 120 0.38 -7.92 -9.76
C PHE A 120 -0.64 -6.83 -9.38
N LEU A 121 -0.96 -5.93 -10.30
CA LEU A 121 -1.97 -4.89 -10.10
C LEU A 121 -3.36 -5.49 -9.85
N ASP A 122 -3.73 -6.51 -10.60
CA ASP A 122 -5.01 -7.20 -10.44
C ASP A 122 -5.12 -7.92 -9.10
N ALA A 123 -4.02 -8.44 -8.56
CA ALA A 123 -4.00 -8.99 -7.21
C ALA A 123 -4.32 -7.91 -6.17
N ILE A 124 -3.64 -6.75 -6.25
CA ILE A 124 -3.87 -5.61 -5.35
C ILE A 124 -5.32 -5.12 -5.44
N VAL A 125 -5.86 -5.00 -6.66
CA VAL A 125 -7.23 -4.53 -6.90
C VAL A 125 -8.24 -5.56 -6.38
N ARG A 126 -8.09 -6.84 -6.68
CA ARG A 126 -8.98 -7.91 -6.21
C ARG A 126 -8.97 -8.07 -4.68
N ALA A 127 -7.84 -7.82 -4.03
CA ALA A 127 -7.72 -7.79 -2.57
C ALA A 127 -8.32 -6.51 -1.94
N ASP A 128 -8.74 -5.55 -2.75
CA ASP A 128 -9.18 -4.21 -2.36
C ASP A 128 -8.09 -3.43 -1.59
N ASN A 129 -6.81 -3.76 -1.85
CA ASN A 129 -5.63 -3.16 -1.19
C ASN A 129 -5.24 -1.78 -1.76
N HIS A 130 -5.67 -1.48 -2.98
CA HIS A 130 -5.60 -0.14 -3.58
C HIS A 130 -6.46 0.90 -2.83
N ARG A 131 -7.48 0.47 -2.07
CA ARG A 131 -8.34 1.32 -1.25
C ARG A 131 -7.83 1.37 0.19
N TYR A 132 -6.80 2.18 0.36
CA TYR A 132 -6.07 2.33 1.62
C TYR A 132 -6.17 3.77 2.12
N GLU A 133 -6.31 3.98 3.42
CA GLU A 133 -6.22 5.30 4.04
C GLU A 133 -5.01 5.31 4.98
N PHE A 134 -4.11 6.27 4.81
CA PHE A 134 -2.98 6.50 5.69
C PHE A 134 -3.44 6.96 7.08
N THR A 135 -2.55 6.87 8.05
CA THR A 135 -2.77 7.52 9.36
C THR A 135 -2.77 9.05 9.23
N GLN A 136 -3.29 9.72 10.26
CA GLN A 136 -3.26 11.20 10.33
C GLN A 136 -1.84 11.79 10.33
N SER A 137 -0.83 10.98 10.67
CA SER A 137 0.59 11.33 10.60
C SER A 137 1.21 10.97 9.24
N TRP A 138 0.39 10.72 8.21
CA TRP A 138 0.82 10.37 6.85
C TRP A 138 1.69 9.10 6.80
N ARG A 139 1.54 8.22 7.78
CA ARG A 139 2.24 6.93 7.86
C ARG A 139 1.34 5.80 7.36
N GLY A 140 1.96 4.77 6.79
CA GLY A 140 1.24 3.60 6.31
C GLY A 140 1.89 2.86 5.16
N CYS A 141 2.88 3.46 4.46
CA CYS A 141 3.50 2.85 3.28
C CYS A 141 4.20 1.52 3.62
N GLY A 142 5.00 1.44 4.68
CA GLY A 142 5.67 0.20 5.08
C GLY A 142 4.69 -0.94 5.40
N GLY A 143 3.62 -0.65 6.14
CA GLY A 143 2.55 -1.63 6.39
C GLY A 143 1.85 -2.08 5.12
N TRP A 144 1.55 -1.16 4.21
CA TRP A 144 0.94 -1.49 2.92
C TRP A 144 1.86 -2.35 2.04
N VAL A 145 3.16 -2.06 2.01
CA VAL A 145 4.18 -2.84 1.28
C VAL A 145 4.30 -4.24 1.86
N ARG A 146 4.32 -4.39 3.19
CA ARG A 146 4.29 -5.70 3.86
C ARG A 146 3.09 -6.53 3.46
N ASP A 147 1.91 -5.93 3.40
CA ASP A 147 0.69 -6.64 3.01
C ASP A 147 0.72 -7.05 1.53
N GLN A 148 1.36 -6.26 0.66
CA GLN A 148 1.55 -6.65 -0.75
C GLN A 148 2.55 -7.79 -0.91
N PHE A 149 3.63 -7.82 -0.14
CA PHE A 149 4.55 -8.96 -0.13
C PHE A 149 3.79 -10.27 0.14
N TYR A 150 3.01 -10.33 1.21
CA TYR A 150 2.24 -11.53 1.54
C TYR A 150 1.15 -11.85 0.52
N LEU A 151 0.50 -10.83 -0.04
CA LEU A 151 -0.46 -11.02 -1.13
C LEU A 151 0.21 -11.65 -2.36
N PHE A 152 1.41 -11.19 -2.73
CA PHE A 152 2.11 -11.72 -3.89
C PHE A 152 2.59 -13.15 -3.68
N VAL A 153 3.03 -13.51 -2.47
CA VAL A 153 3.30 -14.91 -2.11
C VAL A 153 2.02 -15.75 -2.22
N GLN A 154 0.92 -15.28 -1.60
CA GLN A 154 -0.37 -15.99 -1.60
C GLN A 154 -0.92 -16.21 -3.01
N CYS A 155 -0.76 -15.24 -3.91
CA CYS A 155 -1.18 -15.34 -5.30
C CYS A 155 -0.21 -16.13 -6.19
N GLY A 156 0.93 -16.60 -5.66
CA GLY A 156 1.96 -17.30 -6.43
C GLY A 156 2.69 -16.41 -7.43
N LEU A 157 2.72 -15.10 -7.21
CA LEU A 157 3.41 -14.13 -8.08
C LEU A 157 4.90 -14.02 -7.74
N ILE A 158 5.25 -14.28 -6.48
CA ILE A 158 6.62 -14.48 -6.00
C ILE A 158 6.69 -15.78 -5.21
N PRO A 159 7.84 -16.48 -5.15
CA PRO A 159 7.97 -17.72 -4.40
C PRO A 159 7.89 -17.49 -2.88
N PRO A 160 7.40 -18.47 -2.11
CA PRO A 160 7.56 -18.47 -0.66
C PRO A 160 9.04 -18.67 -0.28
N GLY A 161 9.38 -18.46 1.00
CA GLY A 161 10.72 -18.69 1.56
C GLY A 161 11.55 -17.42 1.77
N TRP A 162 11.02 -16.26 1.40
CA TRP A 162 11.67 -14.95 1.56
C TRP A 162 11.14 -14.16 2.77
N GLU A 163 10.19 -14.74 3.53
CA GLU A 163 9.49 -14.06 4.63
C GLU A 163 10.47 -13.58 5.70
N ALA A 164 11.45 -14.40 6.09
CA ALA A 164 12.42 -14.03 7.12
C ALA A 164 13.32 -12.87 6.69
N GLU A 165 13.83 -12.89 5.45
CA GLU A 165 14.66 -11.81 4.91
C GLU A 165 13.86 -10.52 4.75
N PHE A 166 12.64 -10.63 4.21
CA PHE A 166 11.74 -9.50 4.03
C PHE A 166 11.36 -8.87 5.38
N GLU A 167 10.96 -9.68 6.36
CA GLU A 167 10.57 -9.19 7.69
C GLU A 167 11.75 -8.55 8.44
N ALA A 168 12.96 -9.11 8.31
CA ALA A 168 14.17 -8.53 8.87
C ALA A 168 14.51 -7.17 8.25
N ALA A 169 14.14 -6.94 6.99
CA ALA A 169 14.36 -5.66 6.32
C ALA A 169 13.26 -4.64 6.62
N ILE A 170 11.99 -5.02 6.51
CA ILE A 170 10.84 -4.10 6.57
C ILE A 170 10.63 -3.50 7.98
N ASN A 171 11.04 -4.21 9.04
CA ASN A 171 10.92 -3.78 10.43
C ASN A 171 12.16 -3.04 10.97
N VAL A 172 12.99 -2.47 10.10
CA VAL A 172 14.22 -1.77 10.45
C VAL A 172 14.26 -0.40 9.80
N PHE A 173 14.80 0.58 10.53
CA PHE A 173 15.13 1.88 9.96
C PHE A 173 16.52 1.82 9.32
N TRP A 174 16.60 2.07 8.01
CA TRP A 174 17.83 2.00 7.23
C TRP A 174 18.34 3.37 6.80
N VAL A 175 19.66 3.54 6.82
CA VAL A 175 20.38 4.65 6.15
C VAL A 175 21.58 4.06 5.43
N LYS A 176 21.63 4.17 4.10
CA LYS A 176 22.74 3.66 3.25
C LYS A 176 23.11 2.20 3.56
N ASN A 177 22.11 1.33 3.65
CA ASN A 177 22.22 -0.10 3.97
C ASN A 177 22.75 -0.41 5.39
N GLU A 178 22.81 0.60 6.26
CA GLU A 178 23.09 0.44 7.69
C GLU A 178 21.80 0.49 8.49
N SER A 179 21.61 -0.50 9.38
CA SER A 179 20.52 -0.49 10.35
C SER A 179 20.75 0.61 11.38
N ARG A 180 19.70 1.40 11.65
CA ARG A 180 19.61 2.38 12.74
C ARG A 180 18.78 1.86 13.91
N GLY A 181 18.42 0.57 13.88
CA GLY A 181 17.62 -0.10 14.89
C GLY A 181 16.22 -0.50 14.41
N PRO A 182 15.48 -1.24 15.26
CA PRO A 182 14.13 -1.67 14.97
C PRO A 182 13.22 -0.48 14.69
N TRP A 183 12.31 -0.66 13.73
CA TRP A 183 11.30 0.32 13.40
C TRP A 183 9.96 -0.38 13.19
N GLN A 184 9.05 -0.20 14.14
CA GLN A 184 7.74 -0.82 14.06
C GLN A 184 6.95 -0.23 12.89
N LEU A 185 6.37 -1.11 12.08
CA LEU A 185 5.51 -0.69 10.98
C LEU A 185 4.24 -0.01 11.50
N THR A 186 3.96 1.15 10.91
CA THR A 186 2.66 1.80 11.07
C THR A 186 1.73 1.36 9.94
N TYR A 187 0.50 1.01 10.31
CA TYR A 187 -0.55 0.64 9.39
C TYR A 187 -1.57 1.77 9.25
N GLY A 188 -2.01 1.99 8.02
CA GLY A 188 -3.24 2.68 7.70
C GLY A 188 -4.45 1.75 7.82
N THR A 189 -5.56 2.14 7.21
CA THR A 189 -6.81 1.38 7.23
C THR A 189 -7.24 1.03 5.81
N TYR A 190 -7.47 -0.25 5.54
CA TYR A 190 -8.14 -0.68 4.30
C TYR A 190 -9.63 -0.36 4.37
N LEU A 191 -10.18 0.24 3.31
CA LEU A 191 -11.58 0.67 3.31
C LEU A 191 -12.57 -0.51 3.32
N ARG A 192 -12.13 -1.69 2.83
CA ARG A 192 -12.89 -2.95 2.94
C ARG A 192 -13.23 -3.37 4.37
N THR A 193 -12.44 -2.96 5.37
CA THR A 193 -12.67 -3.36 6.77
C THR A 193 -13.67 -2.45 7.48
N ARG A 194 -13.83 -1.20 7.04
CA ARG A 194 -14.76 -0.21 7.64
C ARG A 194 -16.23 -0.65 7.58
N ASN A 195 -16.63 -1.36 6.53
CA ASN A 195 -18.02 -1.77 6.34
C ASN A 195 -18.46 -2.96 7.20
N LYS A 196 -17.53 -3.68 7.85
CA LYS A 196 -17.89 -4.84 8.70
C LYS A 196 -18.42 -4.45 10.09
N GLY A 197 -18.12 -3.24 10.58
CA GLY A 197 -18.55 -2.79 11.91
C GLY A 197 -19.99 -2.27 12.01
N ARG A 198 -20.65 -1.95 10.88
CA ARG A 198 -21.98 -1.30 10.89
C ARG A 198 -23.18 -2.25 10.90
N LYS A 199 -22.99 -3.56 10.67
CA LYS A 199 -24.10 -4.54 10.62
C LYS A 199 -24.58 -5.07 12.00
N GLY A 200 -24.00 -4.62 13.12
CA GLY A 200 -24.27 -5.18 14.46
C GLY A 200 -25.30 -4.48 15.36
N LYS A 201 -25.94 -3.38 14.93
CA LYS A 201 -26.92 -2.66 15.78
C LYS A 201 -28.30 -2.54 15.11
N GLY A 202 -28.85 -3.67 14.67
CA GLY A 202 -30.27 -3.81 14.34
C GLY A 202 -31.07 -4.15 15.61
N LYS A 203 -31.82 -3.17 16.12
CA LYS A 203 -32.71 -3.23 17.29
C LYS A 203 -33.57 -4.52 17.35
N GLN A 204 -33.38 -5.36 18.37
CA GLN A 204 -34.47 -6.19 18.88
C GLN A 204 -35.45 -5.27 19.64
N LYS A 205 -36.53 -4.85 18.98
CA LYS A 205 -37.73 -4.36 19.70
C LYS A 205 -38.49 -5.59 20.21
N LYS A 206 -38.37 -5.87 21.50
CA LYS A 206 -39.28 -6.76 22.23
C LYS A 206 -40.67 -6.12 22.25
N ASN A 207 -41.63 -6.73 21.55
CA ASN A 207 -43.04 -6.46 21.78
C ASN A 207 -43.46 -7.17 23.07
N MET A 208 -43.73 -6.40 24.13
CA MET A 208 -44.59 -6.85 25.23
C MET A 208 -45.98 -6.29 24.96
N ARG A 209 -46.92 -7.18 24.61
CA ARG A 209 -48.35 -6.90 24.66
C ARG A 209 -48.81 -7.17 26.09
N SER A 210 -49.44 -6.18 26.70
CA SER A 210 -50.39 -6.31 27.80
C SER A 210 -51.74 -6.74 27.25
#